data_AF-A0A2S9G639-F1
#
_entry.id   AF-A0A2S9G639-F1
#
_cell.length_a   1.000
_cell.length_b   1.000
_cell.length_c   1.000
_cell.angle_alpha   90.00
_cell.angle_beta   90.00
_cell.angle_gamma   90.00
#
_symmetry.space_group_name_H-M   'P 1'
#
loop_
_entity.id
_entity.type
_entity.pdbx_description
1 polymer ?
#
loop_
_entity_poly.entity_id
_entity_poly.type
_entity_poly.pdbx_seq_one_letter_code
_entity_poly.pdbx_strand_id
1 'polypeptide(L)'
;EVADVVRVATNVFSAGQETTVRLLSTALKVIGDNPDIQAKLREDRSLLGNFIEECLRIESPVKGDFRLSRVPVTIGDQQLGAGT
;
A
#
# COMPACT_ATOMS: atom_id res chain seq x y z
N GLU A 1 -27.32 -10.64 -1.35
CA GLU A 1 -27.57 -12.01 -1.87
C GLU A 1 -26.27 -12.82 -1.89
N VAL A 2 -26.30 -14.12 -2.24
CA VAL A 2 -25.07 -14.96 -2.32
C VAL A 2 -24.01 -14.35 -3.24
N ALA A 3 -24.43 -13.69 -4.33
CA ALA A 3 -23.55 -13.02 -5.27
C ALA A 3 -22.70 -11.90 -4.64
N ASP A 4 -23.28 -11.11 -3.73
CA ASP A 4 -22.55 -10.02 -3.06
C ASP A 4 -21.44 -10.57 -2.16
N VAL A 5 -21.76 -11.64 -1.42
CA VAL A 5 -20.80 -12.32 -0.53
C VAL A 5 -19.62 -12.87 -1.34
N VAL A 6 -19.89 -13.51 -2.48
CA VAL A 6 -18.86 -14.04 -3.37
C VAL A 6 -17.96 -12.91 -3.89
N ARG A 7 -18.53 -11.78 -4.34
CA ARG A 7 -17.74 -10.64 -4.86
C ARG A 7 -16.81 -10.05 -3.80
N VAL A 8 -17.30 -9.87 -2.57
CA VAL A 8 -16.48 -9.37 -1.45
C VAL A 8 -15.36 -10.36 -1.13
N ALA A 9 -15.68 -11.66 -1.06
CA ALA A 9 -14.69 -12.69 -0.77
C ALA A 9 -13.58 -12.74 -1.83
N THR A 10 -13.93 -12.69 -3.12
CA THR A 10 -12.95 -12.63 -4.21
C THR A 10 -12.06 -11.39 -4.11
N ASN A 11 -12.65 -10.22 -3.84
CA ASN A 11 -11.89 -8.98 -3.69
C ASN A 11 -10.89 -9.05 -2.53
N VAL A 12 -11.30 -9.52 -1.36
CA VAL A 12 -10.41 -9.62 -0.19
C VAL A 12 -9.29 -10.63 -0.43
N PHE A 13 -9.62 -11.77 -1.05
CA PHE A 13 -8.63 -12.79 -1.40
C PHE A 13 -7.56 -12.24 -2.35
N SER A 14 -7.96 -11.60 -3.44
CA SER A 14 -7.03 -11.04 -4.42
C SER A 14 -6.27 -9.83 -3.88
N ALA A 15 -6.94 -8.89 -3.20
CA ALA A 15 -6.31 -7.67 -2.70
C ALA A 15 -5.31 -7.93 -1.59
N GLY A 16 -5.59 -8.88 -0.69
CA GLY A 16 -4.75 -9.16 0.48
C GLY A 16 -3.50 -10.00 0.17
N GLN A 17 -3.48 -10.76 -0.93
CA GLN A 17 -2.39 -11.69 -1.19
C GLN A 17 -1.13 -10.98 -1.69
N GLU A 18 -1.17 -10.41 -2.90
CA GLU A 18 0.01 -9.84 -3.56
C GLU A 18 0.58 -8.64 -2.79
N THR A 19 -0.29 -7.80 -2.23
CA THR A 19 0.11 -6.58 -1.51
C THR A 19 0.86 -6.90 -0.22
N THR A 20 0.37 -7.86 0.57
CA THR A 20 1.01 -8.27 1.83
C THR A 20 2.34 -8.98 1.55
N VAL A 21 2.39 -9.85 0.54
CA VAL A 21 3.64 -10.52 0.14
C VAL A 21 4.70 -9.50 -0.28
N ARG A 22 4.33 -8.49 -1.06
CA ARG A 22 5.25 -7.40 -1.46
C ARG A 22 5.72 -6.59 -0.27
N LEU A 23 4.82 -6.20 0.65
CA LEU A 23 5.19 -5.46 1.86
C LEU A 23 6.23 -6.24 2.68
N LEU A 24 5.98 -7.52 2.96
CA LEU A 24 6.90 -8.36 3.72
C LEU A 24 8.23 -8.54 3.00
N SER A 25 8.22 -8.66 1.67
CA SER A 25 9.44 -8.76 0.86
C SER A 25 10.28 -7.49 0.96
N THR A 26 9.65 -6.31 0.88
CA THR A 26 10.31 -5.02 1.12
C THR A 26 10.88 -4.95 2.53
N ALA A 27 10.09 -5.30 3.55
CA ALA A 27 10.53 -5.25 4.94
C ALA A 27 11.75 -6.13 5.19
N LEU A 28 11.75 -7.35 4.65
CA LEU A 28 12.90 -8.27 4.70
C LEU A 28 14.13 -7.70 3.99
N LYS A 29 13.94 -7.07 2.82
CA LYS A 29 15.02 -6.39 2.11
C LYS A 29 15.60 -5.25 2.96
N VAL A 30 14.76 -4.38 3.53
CA VAL A 30 15.23 -3.24 4.33
C VAL A 30 16.06 -3.71 5.53
N ILE A 31 15.61 -4.69 6.30
CA ILE A 31 16.40 -5.21 7.44
C ILE A 31 17.62 -6.04 7.02
N GLY A 32 17.64 -6.57 5.80
CA GLY A 32 18.79 -7.27 5.22
C GLY A 32 19.87 -6.30 4.75
N ASP A 33 19.46 -5.19 4.14
CA ASP A 33 20.35 -4.17 3.58
C ASP A 33 20.83 -3.15 4.64
N ASN A 34 20.11 -3.02 5.78
CA ASN A 34 20.38 -2.02 6.83
C ASN A 34 20.53 -2.69 8.21
N PRO A 35 21.75 -3.14 8.58
CA PRO A 35 22.00 -3.84 9.84
C PRO A 35 21.72 -3.01 11.12
N ASP A 36 21.87 -1.70 11.03
CA ASP A 36 21.59 -0.75 12.12
C ASP A 36 20.07 -0.67 12.42
N ILE A 37 19.24 -0.62 11.39
CA ILE A 37 17.77 -0.71 11.52
C ILE A 37 17.40 -2.06 12.13
N GLN A 38 18.01 -3.15 11.66
CA GLN A 38 17.76 -4.48 12.21
C GLN A 38 18.11 -4.56 13.70
N ALA A 39 19.27 -4.04 14.12
CA ALA A 39 19.69 -4.01 15.51
C ALA A 39 18.70 -3.20 16.37
N LYS A 40 18.32 -2.01 15.91
CA LYS A 40 17.36 -1.14 16.60
C LYS A 40 16.00 -1.79 16.82
N LEU A 41 15.47 -2.50 15.82
CA LEU A 41 14.19 -3.22 15.94
C LEU A 41 14.26 -4.44 16.87
N ARG A 42 15.45 -5.05 17.01
CA ARG A 42 15.67 -6.16 17.96
C ARG A 42 15.77 -5.67 19.40
N GLU A 43 16.38 -4.50 19.60
CA GLU A 43 16.50 -3.83 20.90
C GLU A 43 15.14 -3.32 21.39
N ASP A 44 14.35 -2.72 20.51
CA ASP A 44 13.03 -2.17 20.85
C ASP A 44 11.95 -2.60 19.83
N ARG A 45 11.16 -3.62 20.21
CA ARG A 45 10.05 -4.12 19.40
C ARG A 45 8.87 -3.16 19.28
N SER A 46 8.78 -2.12 20.13
CA SER A 46 7.73 -1.12 20.01
C SER A 46 7.81 -0.34 18.69
N LEU A 47 9.00 -0.32 18.07
CA LEU A 47 9.26 0.34 16.79
C LEU A 47 8.72 -0.41 15.57
N LEU A 48 8.28 -1.66 15.71
CA LEU A 48 7.82 -2.48 14.58
C LEU A 48 6.63 -1.85 13.85
N GLY A 49 5.70 -1.21 14.56
CA GLY A 49 4.57 -0.51 13.94
C GLY A 49 5.05 0.58 12.97
N ASN A 50 5.92 1.49 13.46
CA ASN A 50 6.50 2.55 12.65
C ASN A 50 7.35 2.00 11.50
N PHE A 51 8.07 0.90 11.72
CA PHE A 51 8.87 0.26 10.67
C PHE A 51 8.01 -0.27 9.51
N ILE A 52 6.86 -0.86 9.80
CA ILE A 52 5.93 -1.33 8.76
C ILE A 52 5.36 -0.14 7.97
N GLU A 53 4.97 0.94 8.65
CA GLU A 53 4.51 2.17 7.98
C GLU A 53 5.61 2.75 7.08
N GLU A 54 6.86 2.72 7.53
CA GLU A 54 7.99 3.22 6.74
C GLU A 54 8.28 2.33 5.52
N CYS A 55 8.12 1.02 5.64
CA CYS A 55 8.19 0.11 4.49
C CYS A 55 7.09 0.42 3.46
N LEU A 56 5.86 0.69 3.91
CA LEU A 56 4.75 1.13 3.05
C LEU A 56 5.02 2.47 2.37
N ARG A 57 5.66 3.41 3.09
CA ARG A 57 6.03 4.74 2.56
C ARG A 57 7.11 4.64 1.48
N ILE A 58 8.16 3.87 1.73
CA ILE A 58 9.30 3.75 0.81
C ILE A 58 8.89 2.95 -0.43
N GLU A 59 8.20 1.83 -0.25
CA GLU A 59 7.83 0.93 -1.33
C GLU A 59 6.38 0.47 -1.18
N SER A 60 5.46 1.35 -1.58
CA SER A 60 4.03 1.00 -1.63
C SER A 60 3.80 -0.18 -2.57
N PRO A 61 3.07 -1.23 -2.14
CA PRO A 61 2.67 -2.34 -3.00
C PRO A 61 1.72 -1.92 -4.14
N VAL A 62 1.00 -0.81 -3.94
CA VAL A 62 0.09 -0.21 -4.94
C VAL A 62 0.64 1.14 -5.35
N LYS A 63 1.08 1.25 -6.62
CA LYS A 63 1.78 2.45 -7.12
C LYS A 63 0.86 3.60 -7.50
N GLY A 64 -0.42 3.33 -7.70
CA GLY A 64 -1.40 4.35 -7.99
C GLY A 64 -2.77 3.74 -8.21
N ASP A 65 -3.79 4.55 -7.93
CA ASP A 65 -5.15 4.26 -8.32
C ASP A 65 -5.60 5.25 -9.39
N PHE A 66 -6.52 4.79 -10.22
CA PHE A 66 -7.16 5.62 -11.22
C PHE A 66 -8.46 6.22 -10.65
N ARG A 67 -8.78 7.42 -11.12
CA ARG A 67 -10.02 8.13 -10.81
C ARG A 67 -10.63 8.63 -12.12
N LEU A 68 -11.94 8.88 -12.10
CA LEU A 68 -12.67 9.45 -13.22
C LEU A 68 -13.31 10.77 -12.75
N SER A 69 -13.00 11.85 -13.43
CA SER A 69 -13.63 13.15 -13.26
C SER A 69 -15.08 13.08 -13.71
N ARG A 70 -16.04 13.21 -12.78
CA ARG A 70 -17.47 13.15 -13.11
C ARG A 70 -18.02 14.47 -13.65
N VAL A 71 -17.35 15.57 -13.33
CA VAL A 71 -17.70 16.94 -13.71
C VAL A 71 -16.41 17.72 -13.93
N PRO A 72 -16.40 18.79 -14.74
CA PRO A 72 -15.19 19.61 -14.92
C PRO A 72 -14.66 20.11 -13.57
N VAL A 73 -13.36 19.95 -13.33
CA VAL A 73 -12.70 20.33 -12.08
C VAL A 73 -11.30 20.87 -12.35
N THR A 74 -10.81 21.76 -11.50
CA THR A 74 -9.41 22.22 -11.54
C THR A 74 -8.64 21.60 -10.38
N ILE A 75 -7.52 20.94 -10.66
CA ILE A 75 -6.58 20.39 -9.66
C ILE A 75 -5.23 21.07 -9.87
N GLY A 76 -4.76 21.81 -8.87
CA GLY A 76 -3.59 22.68 -9.05
C GLY A 76 -3.88 23.74 -10.11
N ASP A 77 -3.04 23.80 -11.13
CA ASP A 77 -3.17 24.65 -12.33
C ASP A 77 -3.82 23.93 -13.52
N GLN A 78 -4.18 22.64 -13.38
CA GLN A 78 -4.72 21.84 -14.47
C GLN A 78 -6.25 21.79 -14.45
N GLN A 79 -6.88 22.15 -15.57
CA GLN A 79 -8.30 21.88 -15.80
C GLN A 79 -8.51 20.47 -16.34
N LEU A 80 -9.40 19.71 -15.70
CA LEU A 80 -9.82 18.37 -16.08
C LEU A 80 -11.29 18.41 -16.52
N GLY A 81 -11.58 17.86 -17.69
CA GLY A 81 -12.95 17.74 -18.20
C GLY A 81 -13.74 16.66 -17.46
N ALA A 82 -15.04 16.59 -17.72
CA ALA A 82 -15.81 15.40 -17.36
C ALA A 82 -15.35 14.22 -18.23
N GLY A 83 -15.22 13.04 -17.62
CA GLY A 83 -14.78 11.81 -18.28
C GLY A 83 -13.25 11.64 -18.40
N THR A 84 -12.47 12.60 -17.91
CA THR A 84 -10.99 12.50 -17.79
C THR A 84 -10.61 11.79 -16.50
#